data_AF-A0A3P6EIZ9-F1
#
_entry.id   AF-A0A3P6EIZ9-F1
#
_cell.length_a   1.000
_cell.length_b   1.000
_cell.length_c   1.000
_cell.angle_alpha   90.00
_cell.angle_beta   90.00
_cell.angle_gamma   90.00
#
_symmetry.space_group_name_H-M   'P 1'
#
loop_
_entity.id
_entity.type
_entity.pdbx_description
1 polymer ?
#
loop_
_entity_poly.entity_id
_entity_poly.type
_entity_poly.pdbx_seq_one_letter_code
_entity_poly.pdbx_strand_id
1 'polypeptide(L)'
;MGFVYGTGMMREKSKSKFFLHHNFAAEGGNMQSKMTLAFTYLRQDMHDKAVKLYAELAETDVNSFLISKDSPVVEPTRIHSGTEENKGALRKSRGEEDEDFQILEYQAQKGNAAAMYKIGLFYYFGLRGLRHDHTKALH
;
A
#
# COMPACT_ATOMS: atom_id res chain seq x y z
N MET A 1 7.72 25.54 8.09
CA MET A 1 8.04 26.71 7.24
C MET A 1 9.36 26.60 6.46
N GLY A 2 10.17 25.52 6.58
CA GLY A 2 11.47 25.43 5.88
C GLY A 2 11.37 25.47 4.35
N PHE A 3 10.42 24.75 3.76
CA PHE A 3 10.20 24.71 2.30
C PHE A 3 10.02 26.10 1.67
N VAL A 4 9.26 26.99 2.33
CA VAL A 4 8.99 28.35 1.85
C VAL A 4 10.29 29.16 1.69
N TYR A 5 11.23 29.03 2.63
CA TYR A 5 12.54 29.69 2.56
C TYR A 5 13.49 29.05 1.54
N GLY A 6 13.28 27.78 1.21
CA GLY A 6 14.07 27.07 0.20
C GLY A 6 13.65 27.42 -1.23
N THR A 7 12.35 27.51 -1.49
CA THR A 7 11.79 27.78 -2.83
C THR A 7 11.59 29.26 -3.12
N GLY A 8 11.42 30.10 -2.10
CA GLY A 8 11.22 31.55 -2.26
C GLY A 8 9.79 31.94 -2.66
N MET A 9 8.80 31.05 -2.53
CA MET A 9 7.44 31.26 -3.03
C MET A 9 6.61 32.33 -2.28
N MET A 10 6.97 32.69 -1.05
CA MET A 10 6.28 33.73 -0.27
C MET A 10 7.22 34.65 0.52
N ARG A 11 8.48 34.25 0.67
CA ARG A 11 9.51 34.99 1.40
C ARG A 11 10.81 34.92 0.64
N GLU A 12 11.71 35.85 0.92
CA GLU A 12 13.05 35.85 0.34
C GLU A 12 13.77 34.51 0.62
N LYS A 13 14.44 34.00 -0.41
CA LYS A 13 15.15 32.73 -0.36
C LYS A 13 16.31 32.84 0.63
N SER A 14 16.33 31.98 1.64
CA SER A 14 17.38 31.98 2.66
C SER A 14 17.80 30.55 3.01
N LYS A 15 19.03 30.20 2.65
CA LYS A 15 19.62 28.90 2.95
C LYS A 15 19.67 28.65 4.46
N SER A 16 20.07 29.65 5.24
CA SER A 16 20.18 29.54 6.69
C SER A 16 18.83 29.28 7.37
N LYS A 17 17.78 30.02 6.98
CA LYS A 17 16.43 29.81 7.53
C LYS A 17 15.84 28.47 7.09
N PHE A 18 16.10 28.05 5.84
CA PHE A 18 15.74 26.72 5.36
C PHE A 18 16.31 25.62 6.27
N PHE A 19 17.62 25.63 6.52
CA PHE A 19 18.27 24.64 7.38
C PHE A 19 17.76 24.70 8.82
N LEU A 20 17.62 25.90 9.39
CA LEU A 20 17.14 26.07 10.75
C LEU A 20 15.76 25.44 10.96
N HIS A 21 14.81 25.76 10.09
CA HIS A 21 13.44 25.26 10.21
C HIS A 21 13.34 23.75 9.96
N HIS A 22 14.12 23.20 9.03
CA HIS A 22 14.11 21.76 8.79
C HIS A 22 14.84 20.98 9.89
N ASN A 23 15.92 21.51 10.48
CA ASN A 23 16.60 20.87 11.61
C ASN A 23 15.67 20.79 12.83
N PHE A 24 15.02 21.90 13.22
CA PHE A 24 14.06 21.88 14.32
C PHE A 24 12.89 20.91 14.07
N ALA A 25 12.37 20.87 12.84
CA ALA A 25 11.30 19.95 12.50
C ALA A 25 11.78 18.48 12.51
N ALA A 26 13.00 18.23 12.06
CA ALA A 26 13.62 16.89 12.07
C ALA A 26 13.86 16.38 13.49
N GLU A 27 14.33 17.23 14.41
CA GLU A 27 14.43 16.93 15.84
C GLU A 27 13.06 16.65 16.46
N GLY A 28 12.02 17.38 16.02
CA GLY A 28 10.63 17.11 16.38
C GLY A 28 10.01 15.85 15.76
N GLY A 29 10.80 15.00 15.09
CA GLY A 29 10.34 13.73 14.51
C GLY A 29 9.65 13.86 13.14
N ASN A 30 9.69 15.02 12.49
CA ASN A 30 9.09 15.19 11.18
C ASN A 30 9.92 14.49 10.09
N MET A 31 9.42 13.36 9.60
CA MET A 31 10.05 12.53 8.55
C MET A 31 10.30 13.32 7.26
N GLN A 32 9.36 14.16 6.81
CA GLN A 32 9.52 14.95 5.58
C GLN A 32 10.68 15.95 5.69
N SER A 33 10.88 16.52 6.88
CA SER A 33 12.01 17.43 7.12
C SER A 33 13.34 16.69 7.22
N LYS A 34 13.39 15.52 7.87
CA LYS A 34 14.58 14.64 7.85
C LYS A 34 14.96 14.24 6.43
N MET A 35 13.98 13.84 5.62
CA MET A 35 14.17 13.47 4.21
C MET A 35 14.73 14.64 3.39
N THR A 36 14.15 15.83 3.59
CA THR A 36 14.59 17.05 2.90
C THR A 36 16.04 17.39 3.25
N LEU A 37 16.43 17.27 4.53
CA LEU A 37 17.82 17.50 4.97
C LEU A 37 18.78 16.46 4.36
N ALA A 38 18.42 15.18 4.42
CA ALA A 38 19.21 14.10 3.83
C ALA A 38 19.48 14.35 2.33
N PHE A 39 18.44 14.71 1.59
CA PHE A 39 18.56 15.05 0.17
C PHE A 39 19.45 16.28 -0.06
N THR A 40 19.35 17.31 0.78
CA THR A 40 20.22 18.49 0.65
C THR A 40 21.69 18.20 0.98
N TYR A 41 21.97 17.30 1.92
CA TYR A 41 23.33 16.84 2.21
C TYR A 41 23.89 15.97 1.09
N LEU A 42 23.05 15.11 0.49
CA LEU A 42 23.43 14.33 -0.68
C LEU A 42 23.85 15.24 -1.85
N ARG A 43 23.09 16.31 -2.10
CA ARG A 43 23.43 17.30 -3.15
C ARG A 43 24.66 18.16 -2.84
N GLN A 44 25.17 18.13 -1.61
CA GLN A 44 26.36 18.85 -1.17
C GLN A 44 27.56 17.91 -0.99
N ASP A 45 27.47 16.67 -1.50
CA ASP A 45 28.51 15.63 -1.37
C ASP A 45 28.87 15.28 0.08
N MET A 46 28.01 15.59 1.05
CA MET A 46 28.15 15.19 2.46
C MET A 46 27.49 13.82 2.69
N HIS A 47 28.05 12.79 2.07
CA HIS A 47 27.48 11.44 2.08
C HIS A 47 27.33 10.86 3.49
N ASP A 48 28.31 11.07 4.39
CA ASP A 48 28.27 10.54 5.76
C ASP A 48 27.04 10.97 6.55
N LYS A 49 26.64 12.25 6.40
CA LYS A 49 25.45 12.81 7.08
C LYS A 49 24.17 12.37 6.40
N ALA A 50 24.17 12.30 5.07
CA ALA A 50 23.01 11.85 4.31
C ALA A 50 22.65 10.39 4.65
N VAL A 51 23.64 9.49 4.67
CA VAL A 51 23.45 8.07 4.99
C VAL A 51 22.85 7.88 6.38
N LYS A 52 23.35 8.60 7.39
CA LYS A 52 22.80 8.53 8.76
C LYS A 52 21.32 8.91 8.81
N LEU A 53 20.96 10.04 8.19
CA LEU A 53 19.57 10.49 8.17
C LEU A 53 18.65 9.54 7.41
N TYR A 54 19.11 8.98 6.28
CA TYR A 54 18.35 7.99 5.52
C TYR A 54 18.18 6.67 6.29
N ALA A 55 19.22 6.22 6.99
CA ALA A 55 19.16 5.00 7.82
C ALA A 55 18.14 5.16 8.95
N GLU A 56 18.18 6.26 9.70
CA GLU A 56 17.17 6.54 10.75
C GLU A 56 15.74 6.53 10.19
N LEU A 57 15.54 7.12 9.01
CA LEU A 57 14.22 7.21 8.38
C LEU A 57 13.70 5.82 7.99
N ALA A 58 14.55 5.00 7.38
CA ALA A 58 14.24 3.62 7.04
C ALA A 58 13.93 2.77 8.27
N GLU A 59 14.68 2.93 9.36
CA GLU A 59 14.41 2.24 10.63
C GLU A 59 13.05 2.64 11.20
N THR A 60 12.70 3.93 11.17
CA THR A 60 11.37 4.38 11.64
C THR A 60 10.24 3.82 10.79
N ASP A 61 10.40 3.75 9.48
CA ASP A 61 9.39 3.21 8.56
C ASP A 61 9.24 1.69 8.78
N VAL A 62 10.34 0.95 8.88
CA VAL A 62 10.31 -0.50 9.16
C VAL A 62 9.65 -0.76 10.52
N ASN A 63 9.98 0.00 11.55
CA ASN A 63 9.34 -0.14 12.86
C ASN A 63 7.83 0.14 12.79
N SER A 64 7.40 1.15 12.02
CA SER A 64 5.98 1.42 11.82
C SER A 64 5.26 0.24 11.14
N PHE A 65 5.91 -0.39 10.16
CA PHE A 65 5.38 -1.56 9.44
C PHE A 65 5.34 -2.81 10.33
N LEU A 66 6.34 -3.02 11.18
CA LEU A 66 6.40 -4.16 12.11
C LEU A 66 5.39 -4.05 13.25
N ILE A 67 5.06 -2.82 13.69
CA ILE A 67 4.02 -2.58 14.70
C ILE A 67 2.63 -2.88 14.13
N SER A 68 2.40 -2.63 12.84
CA SER A 68 1.20 -3.10 12.13
C SER A 68 1.34 -4.59 11.74
N LYS A 69 1.34 -5.49 12.72
CA LYS A 69 1.20 -6.94 12.46
C LYS A 69 -0.12 -7.31 11.80
N ASP A 70 -1.12 -6.45 11.93
CA ASP A 70 -2.30 -6.47 11.08
C ASP A 70 -1.91 -5.82 9.77
N SER A 71 -1.49 -6.64 8.81
CA SER A 71 -1.48 -6.25 7.41
C SER A 71 -2.83 -5.58 7.17
N PRO A 72 -2.89 -4.30 6.73
CA PRO A 72 -4.17 -3.68 6.46
C PRO A 72 -4.91 -4.67 5.57
N VAL A 73 -6.17 -4.98 5.89
CA VAL A 73 -6.99 -5.81 5.03
C VAL A 73 -7.03 -5.08 3.70
N VAL A 74 -6.13 -5.45 2.79
CA VAL A 74 -6.05 -4.84 1.47
C VAL A 74 -7.23 -5.43 0.75
N GLU A 75 -8.35 -4.72 0.80
CA GLU A 75 -9.53 -5.08 0.07
C GLU A 75 -9.21 -4.94 -1.42
N PRO A 76 -9.15 -6.05 -2.18
CA PRO A 76 -8.93 -5.96 -3.61
C PRO A 76 -10.16 -5.26 -4.22
N THR A 77 -10.02 -3.97 -4.51
CA THR A 77 -11.07 -3.20 -5.17
C THR A 77 -11.07 -3.53 -6.66
N ARG A 78 -12.25 -3.89 -7.18
CA ARG A 78 -12.44 -4.20 -8.60
C ARG A 78 -12.24 -2.92 -9.44
N ILE A 79 -11.04 -2.74 -9.97
CA ILE A 79 -10.65 -1.63 -10.86
C ILE A 79 -11.30 -1.71 -12.26
N HIS A 80 -11.98 -2.81 -12.59
CA HIS A 80 -12.63 -3.00 -13.89
C HIS A 80 -14.14 -3.15 -13.76
N SER A 81 -14.90 -2.08 -13.98
CA SER A 81 -16.34 -2.12 -14.27
C SER A 81 -16.62 -1.51 -15.64
N GLY A 82 -16.20 -2.18 -16.72
CA GLY A 82 -16.37 -1.67 -18.09
C GLY A 82 -16.20 -2.76 -19.15
N THR A 83 -16.69 -2.52 -20.36
CA THR A 83 -16.94 -3.48 -21.45
C THR A 83 -15.71 -4.24 -21.97
N GLU A 84 -15.81 -5.58 -21.94
CA GLU A 84 -15.48 -6.55 -22.99
C GLU A 84 -14.14 -6.53 -23.76
N GLU A 85 -13.10 -5.80 -23.36
CA GLU A 85 -11.86 -5.77 -24.18
C GLU A 85 -10.93 -7.00 -24.03
N ASN A 86 -11.27 -7.97 -23.18
CA ASN A 86 -10.48 -9.20 -23.02
C ASN A 86 -11.34 -10.47 -22.81
N LYS A 87 -12.16 -10.83 -23.82
CA LYS A 87 -13.12 -11.96 -23.77
C LYS A 87 -12.51 -13.32 -23.38
N GLY A 88 -11.23 -13.56 -23.69
CA GLY A 88 -10.55 -14.83 -23.39
C GLY A 88 -10.13 -14.97 -21.92
N ALA A 89 -9.67 -13.89 -21.28
CA ALA A 89 -9.24 -13.89 -19.87
C ALA A 89 -10.42 -13.68 -18.90
N LEU A 90 -11.42 -12.89 -19.31
CA LEU A 90 -12.64 -12.60 -18.54
C LEU A 90 -13.66 -13.75 -18.55
N ARG A 91 -13.56 -14.71 -19.48
CA ARG A 91 -14.42 -15.91 -19.49
C ARG A 91 -14.30 -16.73 -18.21
N LYS A 92 -13.15 -16.66 -17.53
CA LYS A 92 -12.81 -17.37 -16.28
C LYS A 92 -13.20 -16.61 -15.00
N SER A 93 -14.02 -15.56 -15.12
CA SER A 93 -14.44 -14.75 -13.97
C SER A 93 -15.87 -14.26 -14.12
N ARG A 94 -16.80 -15.18 -14.42
CA ARG A 94 -18.25 -14.92 -14.48
C ARG A 94 -18.95 -15.10 -13.12
N GLY A 95 -18.19 -15.12 -12.03
CA GLY A 95 -18.74 -15.42 -10.71
C GLY A 95 -19.22 -16.87 -10.61
N GLU A 96 -20.46 -17.07 -10.16
CA GLU A 96 -21.06 -18.40 -9.96
C GLU A 96 -21.31 -19.17 -11.27
N GLU A 97 -21.33 -18.49 -12.42
CA GLU A 97 -21.55 -19.08 -13.74
C GLU A 97 -20.28 -19.66 -14.39
N ASP A 98 -19.13 -19.55 -13.71
CA ASP A 98 -17.87 -20.08 -14.23
C ASP A 98 -17.75 -21.60 -14.00
N GLU A 99 -17.40 -22.34 -15.05
CA GLU A 99 -17.28 -23.81 -15.03
C GLU A 99 -16.30 -24.28 -13.95
N ASP A 100 -15.18 -23.58 -13.81
CA ASP A 100 -14.17 -23.85 -12.77
C ASP A 100 -14.73 -23.62 -11.35
N PHE A 101 -15.62 -22.64 -11.18
CA PHE A 101 -16.26 -22.37 -9.89
C PHE A 101 -17.28 -23.45 -9.55
N GLN A 102 -18.07 -23.91 -10.52
CA GLN A 102 -19.03 -25.01 -10.34
C GLN A 102 -18.34 -26.33 -10.00
N ILE A 103 -17.19 -26.62 -10.63
CA ILE A 103 -16.37 -27.79 -10.28
C ILE A 103 -15.88 -27.69 -8.83
N LEU A 104 -15.44 -26.49 -8.41
CA LEU A 104 -14.99 -26.24 -7.05
C LEU A 104 -16.15 -26.38 -6.05
N GLU A 105 -17.33 -25.84 -6.35
CA GLU A 105 -18.54 -25.98 -5.54
C GLU A 105 -18.96 -27.44 -5.39
N TYR A 106 -18.96 -28.18 -6.48
CA TYR A 106 -19.26 -29.62 -6.45
C TYR A 106 -18.27 -30.40 -5.58
N GLN A 107 -16.97 -30.07 -5.66
CA GLN A 107 -15.96 -30.68 -4.79
C GLN A 107 -16.18 -30.31 -3.32
N ALA A 108 -16.57 -29.06 -3.04
CA ALA A 108 -16.90 -28.61 -1.69
C ALA A 108 -18.13 -29.32 -1.14
N GLN A 109 -19.21 -29.46 -1.92
CA GLN A 109 -20.41 -30.23 -1.55
C GLN A 109 -20.08 -31.71 -1.27
N LYS A 110 -19.07 -32.26 -1.95
CA LYS A 110 -18.55 -33.62 -1.69
C LYS A 110 -17.69 -33.76 -0.44
N GLY A 111 -17.45 -32.68 0.31
CA GLY A 111 -16.66 -32.72 1.54
C GLY A 111 -15.17 -32.42 1.36
N ASN A 112 -14.74 -31.88 0.21
CA ASN A 112 -13.34 -31.49 0.04
C ASN A 112 -13.06 -30.18 0.80
N ALA A 113 -12.39 -30.30 1.96
CA ALA A 113 -12.05 -29.17 2.82
C ALA A 113 -11.22 -28.08 2.10
N ALA A 114 -10.35 -28.47 1.16
CA ALA A 114 -9.57 -27.50 0.38
C ALA A 114 -10.43 -26.71 -0.60
N ALA A 115 -11.51 -27.30 -1.11
CA ALA A 115 -12.48 -26.62 -1.97
C ALA A 115 -13.39 -25.69 -1.16
N MET A 116 -13.89 -26.14 -0.01
CA MET A 116 -14.68 -25.32 0.93
C MET A 116 -13.90 -24.05 1.34
N TYR A 117 -12.63 -24.21 1.74
CA TYR A 117 -11.78 -23.07 2.11
C TYR A 117 -11.60 -22.06 0.96
N LYS A 118 -11.42 -22.55 -0.27
CA LYS A 118 -11.28 -21.69 -1.46
C LYS A 118 -12.56 -20.93 -1.79
N ILE A 119 -13.73 -21.55 -1.64
CA ILE A 119 -15.03 -20.89 -1.83
C ILE A 119 -15.25 -19.82 -0.76
N GLY A 120 -14.92 -20.12 0.50
CA GLY A 120 -14.96 -19.15 1.60
C GLY A 120 -14.12 -17.91 1.30
N LEU A 121 -12.89 -18.10 0.80
CA LEU A 121 -12.03 -17.00 0.34
C LEU A 121 -12.64 -16.21 -0.82
N PHE A 122 -13.27 -16.87 -1.78
CA PHE A 122 -13.88 -16.20 -2.92
C PHE A 122 -15.06 -15.30 -2.51
N TYR A 123 -15.91 -15.76 -1.60
CA TYR A 123 -17.01 -14.95 -1.06
C TYR A 123 -16.53 -13.88 -0.07
N TYR A 124 -15.46 -14.14 0.69
CA TYR A 124 -14.89 -13.19 1.65
C TYR A 124 -14.13 -12.03 0.99
N PHE A 125 -13.50 -12.25 -0.17
CA PHE A 125 -12.75 -11.21 -0.88
C PHE A 125 -13.43 -10.72 -2.17
N GLY A 126 -14.62 -11.24 -2.51
CA GLY A 126 -15.34 -10.88 -3.76
C GLY A 126 -14.53 -11.18 -5.03
N LEU A 127 -13.80 -12.30 -5.03
CA LEU A 127 -12.89 -12.66 -6.13
C LEU A 127 -13.64 -13.31 -7.30
N ARG A 128 -13.00 -13.39 -8.47
CA ARG A 128 -13.52 -14.14 -9.65
C ARG A 128 -14.88 -13.64 -10.20
N GLY A 129 -15.30 -12.44 -9.81
CA GLY A 129 -16.60 -11.87 -10.22
C GLY A 129 -17.75 -12.18 -9.25
N LEU A 130 -17.45 -12.79 -8.10
CA LEU A 130 -18.43 -13.00 -7.03
C LEU A 130 -18.66 -11.71 -6.25
N ARG A 131 -19.90 -11.54 -5.77
CA ARG A 131 -20.24 -10.47 -4.84
C ARG A 131 -19.78 -10.89 -3.44
N HIS A 132 -19.36 -9.89 -2.68
CA HIS A 132 -18.95 -10.05 -1.28
C HIS A 132 -20.13 -10.52 -0.43
N ASP A 133 -20.09 -11.75 0.07
CA ASP A 133 -21.16 -12.38 0.85
C ASP A 133 -20.56 -13.15 2.04
N HIS A 134 -20.41 -12.48 3.18
CA HIS A 134 -19.86 -13.08 4.41
C HIS A 134 -20.68 -14.27 4.95
N THR A 135 -21.98 -14.29 4.68
CA THR A 135 -22.87 -15.40 5.08
C THR A 135 -22.55 -16.68 4.31
N LYS A 136 -22.28 -16.56 3.00
CA LYS A 136 -21.86 -17.68 2.16
C LYS A 136 -20.41 -18.11 2.43
N ALA A 137 -19.57 -17.21 2.94
CA ALA A 137 -18.19 -17.52 3.28
C ALA A 137 -18.01 -18.41 4.53
N LEU A 138 -19.04 -18.48 5.39
CA LEU A 138 -19.02 -19.24 6.65
C LEU A 138 -19.58 -20.67 6.55
N HIS A 139 -20.23 -21.00 5.43
CA HIS A 139 -20.84 -22.31 5.16
C HIS A 139 -19.91 -23.24 4.42
#